data_AF-A0A4S8JVT0-F1
#
_entry.id   AF-A0A4S8JVT0-F1
#
_cell.length_a   1.000
_cell.length_b   1.000
_cell.length_c   1.000
_cell.angle_alpha   90.00
_cell.angle_beta   90.00
_cell.angle_gamma   90.00
#
_symmetry.space_group_name_H-M   'P 1'
#
loop_
_entity.id
_entity.type
_entity.pdbx_description
1 polymer ?
#
loop_
_entity_poly.entity_id
_entity_poly.type
_entity_poly.pdbx_seq_one_letter_code
_entity_poly.pdbx_strand_id
1 'polypeptide(L)'
;MPLGRRKHQPPLRPHRLLRPLRTIPCRLLGPPRGINHFHKTPDREWFETDAVLRVSLGNFVFFTILAVLMIGIKDQKDPRDQLHHGGWMAKIVCWFIVVFLMFFVPNGIISFYETISKFGSGLFLMVQVVLLLDFVHAWNENWVSKDEQFWYMALLIVSLVCYLATFSFTGVLFHWFTPSGHDCGLNTFFIVLTLILVFVFATVALHPKVNGSLLPASIISLYCTYLCYSGLSSEPRDYECNGLHNHSKVVSTGSLTLGLLTTVLSVVYSAVRAGSSTSLFSPPSSPRAGSEKPLLPFDKLDEQEDKKKDEAKPVSYSYTFFHLIFSLASMYSAMLLTGWSTSVGESRKLIDVGWPSVWVRIVTGWATAALFIWSLVAPLIFPDREF
;
A
#
# COMPACT_ATOMS: atom_id res chain seq x y z
N MET A 1 27.83 -58.38 31.97
CA MET A 1 26.51 -57.84 32.36
C MET A 1 26.54 -56.33 32.10
N PRO A 2 25.97 -55.81 31.00
CA PRO A 2 26.03 -54.38 30.69
C PRO A 2 24.78 -53.64 31.20
N LEU A 3 24.99 -52.57 31.97
CA LEU A 3 23.96 -51.62 32.40
C LEU A 3 23.64 -50.63 31.26
N GLY A 4 22.35 -50.40 31.04
CA GLY A 4 21.79 -49.68 29.89
C GLY A 4 22.10 -48.18 29.82
N ARG A 5 22.36 -47.70 28.60
CA ARG A 5 22.37 -46.27 28.25
C ARG A 5 20.95 -45.81 27.89
N ARG A 6 20.39 -44.87 28.69
CA ARG A 6 19.23 -44.05 28.28
C ARG A 6 19.66 -43.12 27.14
N LYS A 7 18.96 -43.16 26.00
CA LYS A 7 19.06 -42.17 24.93
C LYS A 7 18.29 -40.91 25.34
N HIS A 8 18.97 -39.76 25.40
CA HIS A 8 18.32 -38.45 25.49
C HIS A 8 17.65 -38.12 24.14
N GLN A 9 16.32 -37.93 24.16
CA GLN A 9 15.56 -37.31 23.09
C GLN A 9 15.61 -35.77 23.27
N PRO A 10 15.98 -34.97 22.26
CA PRO A 10 15.87 -33.52 22.32
C PRO A 10 14.40 -33.07 22.08
N PRO A 11 14.00 -31.89 22.58
CA PRO A 11 12.60 -31.45 22.57
C PRO A 11 12.11 -31.09 21.17
N LEU A 12 10.84 -31.44 20.92
CA LEU A 12 10.10 -31.11 19.70
C LEU A 12 9.96 -29.59 19.53
N ARG A 13 10.60 -29.03 18.48
CA ARG A 13 10.38 -27.64 18.06
C ARG A 13 8.98 -27.44 17.45
N PRO A 14 8.30 -26.30 17.68
CA PRO A 14 6.94 -26.02 17.21
C PRO A 14 6.83 -25.67 15.70
N HIS A 15 7.70 -26.20 14.84
CA HIS A 15 7.82 -25.82 13.44
C HIS A 15 6.91 -26.58 12.45
N ARG A 16 5.76 -27.10 12.90
CA ARG A 16 4.88 -27.96 12.08
C ARG A 16 3.57 -27.35 11.58
N LEU A 17 3.31 -26.06 11.78
CA LEU A 17 2.02 -25.45 11.43
C LEU A 17 2.00 -24.50 10.22
N LEU A 18 3.15 -24.19 9.60
CA LEU A 18 3.22 -23.31 8.42
C LEU A 18 3.73 -24.01 7.15
N ARG A 19 3.71 -25.34 7.12
CA ARG A 19 4.21 -26.15 5.98
C ARG A 19 3.31 -26.25 4.73
N PRO A 20 2.02 -25.86 4.64
CA PRO A 20 1.29 -26.15 3.41
C PRO A 20 1.57 -25.18 2.24
N LEU A 21 2.10 -23.97 2.48
CA LEU A 21 2.26 -22.94 1.44
C LEU A 21 3.69 -22.78 0.89
N ARG A 22 4.69 -23.46 1.48
CA ARG A 22 6.12 -23.40 1.04
C ARG A 22 6.61 -24.65 0.29
N THR A 23 5.76 -25.65 0.10
CA THR A 23 6.10 -26.94 -0.55
C THR A 23 5.65 -27.07 -2.00
N ILE A 24 5.12 -26.00 -2.60
CA ILE A 24 4.90 -25.91 -4.04
C ILE A 24 5.79 -24.74 -4.50
N PRO A 25 7.06 -24.95 -4.88
CA PRO A 25 7.38 -25.34 -6.27
C PRO A 25 8.77 -26.02 -6.45
N CYS A 26 8.82 -27.18 -7.11
CA CYS A 26 10.06 -27.64 -7.78
C CYS A 26 9.78 -28.78 -8.76
N ARG A 27 8.73 -29.57 -8.53
CA ARG A 27 8.32 -30.68 -9.42
C ARG A 27 7.37 -30.30 -10.54
N LEU A 28 6.70 -29.15 -10.47
CA LEU A 28 5.78 -28.65 -11.50
C LEU A 28 6.45 -27.70 -12.50
N LEU A 29 7.69 -27.25 -12.23
CA LEU A 29 8.51 -26.37 -13.08
C LEU A 29 9.62 -27.15 -13.80
N GLY A 30 9.36 -28.39 -14.22
CA GLY A 30 10.15 -28.98 -15.29
C GLY A 30 9.84 -28.20 -16.57
N PRO A 31 10.81 -27.50 -17.19
CA PRO A 31 10.50 -26.59 -18.28
C PRO A 31 9.90 -27.39 -19.44
N PRO A 32 8.79 -26.93 -20.06
CA PRO A 32 8.51 -27.33 -21.43
C PRO A 32 9.73 -26.92 -22.26
N ARG A 33 10.41 -27.92 -22.85
CA ARG A 33 11.57 -27.72 -23.73
C ARG A 33 11.16 -26.74 -24.83
N GLY A 34 11.62 -25.48 -24.74
CA GLY A 34 11.46 -24.50 -25.82
C GLY A 34 11.23 -23.04 -25.43
N ILE A 35 10.80 -22.73 -24.19
CA ILE A 35 10.41 -21.33 -23.86
C ILE A 35 11.57 -20.51 -23.25
N ASN A 36 12.41 -21.14 -22.43
CA ASN A 36 13.52 -20.46 -21.76
C ASN A 36 14.82 -21.26 -21.93
N HIS A 37 15.84 -20.66 -22.53
CA HIS A 37 17.17 -21.26 -22.69
C HIS A 37 18.08 -20.72 -21.59
N PHE A 38 18.53 -21.60 -20.69
CA PHE A 38 19.48 -21.24 -19.65
C PHE A 38 20.85 -21.85 -19.98
N HIS A 39 21.86 -21.00 -20.18
CA HIS A 39 23.24 -21.47 -20.32
C HIS A 39 23.79 -22.03 -19.00
N LYS A 40 23.27 -21.57 -17.86
CA LYS A 40 23.55 -22.05 -16.51
C LYS A 40 22.26 -22.04 -15.71
N THR A 41 21.99 -23.07 -14.92
CA THR A 41 20.80 -23.14 -14.06
C THR A 41 20.84 -22.01 -13.02
N PRO A 42 19.81 -21.15 -12.93
CA PRO A 42 19.73 -20.12 -11.91
C PRO A 42 19.68 -20.70 -10.49
N ASP A 43 19.93 -19.85 -9.49
CA ASP A 43 19.82 -20.20 -8.09
C ASP A 43 18.34 -20.26 -7.64
N ARG A 44 18.13 -20.77 -6.42
CA ARG A 44 16.78 -20.94 -5.87
C ARG A 44 16.06 -19.60 -5.67
N GLU A 45 16.78 -18.55 -5.29
CA GLU A 45 16.24 -17.20 -5.09
C GLU A 45 15.69 -16.62 -6.40
N TRP A 46 16.34 -16.91 -7.53
CA TRP A 46 15.82 -16.56 -8.84
C TRP A 46 14.46 -17.20 -9.13
N PHE A 47 14.31 -18.51 -8.89
CA PHE A 47 13.03 -19.21 -9.13
C PHE A 47 11.91 -18.71 -8.21
N GLU A 48 12.23 -18.40 -6.96
CA GLU A 48 11.28 -17.83 -6.00
C GLU A 48 10.80 -16.44 -6.47
N THR A 49 11.72 -15.60 -6.96
CA THR A 49 11.42 -14.26 -7.47
C THR A 49 10.62 -14.29 -8.77
N ASP A 50 11.02 -15.13 -9.74
CA ASP A 50 10.32 -15.31 -11.01
C ASP A 50 8.89 -15.82 -10.81
N ALA A 51 8.67 -16.76 -9.87
CA ALA A 51 7.34 -17.25 -9.53
C ALA A 51 6.43 -16.14 -8.97
N VAL A 52 6.95 -15.29 -8.07
CA VAL A 52 6.21 -14.15 -7.52
C VAL A 52 5.82 -13.16 -8.61
N LEU A 53 6.74 -12.82 -9.51
CA LEU A 53 6.50 -11.89 -10.62
C LEU A 53 5.43 -12.42 -11.58
N ARG A 54 5.42 -13.73 -11.88
CA ARG A 54 4.40 -14.35 -12.75
C ARG A 54 3.01 -14.31 -12.16
N VAL A 55 2.88 -14.65 -10.88
CA VAL A 55 1.59 -14.57 -10.17
C VAL A 55 1.11 -13.12 -10.12
N SER A 56 2.00 -12.18 -9.81
CA SER A 56 1.69 -10.75 -9.79
C SER A 56 1.29 -10.22 -11.17
N LEU A 57 1.96 -10.63 -12.24
CA LEU A 57 1.59 -10.28 -13.62
C LEU A 57 0.17 -10.78 -13.93
N GLY A 58 -0.19 -11.99 -13.49
CA GLY A 58 -1.52 -12.55 -13.71
C GLY A 58 -2.61 -11.72 -13.02
N ASN A 59 -2.36 -11.33 -11.77
CA ASN A 59 -3.22 -10.41 -11.03
C ASN A 59 -3.32 -9.04 -11.72
N PHE A 60 -2.18 -8.46 -12.11
CA PHE A 60 -2.11 -7.16 -12.80
C PHE A 60 -2.93 -7.18 -14.10
N VAL A 61 -2.75 -8.20 -14.94
CA VAL A 61 -3.50 -8.38 -16.18
C VAL A 61 -4.99 -8.54 -15.89
N PHE A 62 -5.37 -9.39 -14.94
CA PHE A 62 -6.76 -9.63 -14.59
C PHE A 62 -7.48 -8.35 -14.13
N PHE A 63 -6.91 -7.62 -13.17
CA PHE A 63 -7.50 -6.38 -12.68
C PHE A 63 -7.45 -5.25 -13.71
N THR A 64 -6.43 -5.20 -14.56
CA THR A 64 -6.36 -4.21 -15.65
C THR A 64 -7.42 -4.47 -16.71
N ILE A 65 -7.68 -5.74 -17.07
CA ILE A 65 -8.79 -6.09 -17.99
C ILE A 65 -10.12 -5.64 -17.38
N LEU A 66 -10.36 -5.92 -16.09
CA LEU A 66 -11.57 -5.44 -15.41
C LEU A 66 -11.64 -3.91 -15.38
N ALA A 67 -10.53 -3.21 -15.12
CA ALA A 67 -10.49 -1.75 -15.16
C ALA A 67 -10.89 -1.21 -16.54
N VAL A 68 -10.32 -1.76 -17.62
CA VAL A 68 -10.60 -1.35 -19.01
C VAL A 68 -12.06 -1.61 -19.39
N LEU A 69 -12.61 -2.78 -19.03
CA LEU A 69 -14.01 -3.10 -19.29
C LEU A 69 -14.98 -2.13 -18.60
N MET A 70 -14.57 -1.59 -17.45
CA MET A 70 -15.37 -0.71 -16.60
C MET A 70 -15.19 0.78 -16.91
N ILE A 71 -14.50 1.14 -18.00
CA ILE A 71 -14.29 2.53 -18.41
C ILE A 71 -15.63 3.17 -18.82
N GLY A 72 -15.90 4.35 -18.25
CA GLY A 72 -17.02 5.21 -18.63
C GLY A 72 -18.39 4.77 -18.10
N ILE A 73 -18.44 3.83 -17.14
CA ILE A 73 -19.70 3.49 -16.46
C ILE A 73 -20.07 4.63 -15.50
N LYS A 74 -21.28 5.17 -15.67
CA LYS A 74 -21.81 6.26 -14.85
C LYS A 74 -23.06 5.87 -14.07
N ASP A 75 -23.83 4.92 -14.60
CA ASP A 75 -25.13 4.53 -14.07
C ASP A 75 -25.22 3.01 -13.86
N GLN A 76 -25.94 2.60 -12.83
CA GLN A 76 -26.16 1.18 -12.48
C GLN A 76 -27.03 0.43 -13.52
N LYS A 77 -27.65 1.15 -14.46
CA LYS A 77 -28.41 0.54 -15.57
C LYS A 77 -27.53 -0.03 -16.68
N ASP A 78 -26.24 0.33 -16.72
CA ASP A 78 -25.32 -0.21 -17.71
C ASP A 78 -25.20 -1.73 -17.54
N PRO A 79 -25.34 -2.57 -18.58
CA PRO A 79 -25.19 -4.03 -18.45
C PRO A 79 -23.84 -4.44 -17.86
N ARG A 80 -22.80 -3.61 -17.99
CA ARG A 80 -21.48 -3.84 -17.39
C ARG A 80 -21.48 -3.72 -15.87
N ASP A 81 -22.47 -3.06 -15.26
CA ASP A 81 -22.68 -3.04 -13.81
C ASP A 81 -22.94 -4.45 -13.27
N GLN A 82 -23.73 -5.25 -14.00
CA GLN A 82 -24.00 -6.64 -13.63
C GLN A 82 -22.72 -7.49 -13.66
N LEU A 83 -21.80 -7.19 -14.59
CA LEU A 83 -20.49 -7.84 -14.62
C LEU A 83 -19.63 -7.40 -13.43
N HIS A 84 -19.76 -6.17 -12.93
CA HIS A 84 -19.02 -5.71 -11.75
C HIS A 84 -19.50 -6.39 -10.46
N HIS A 85 -20.82 -6.45 -10.22
CA HIS A 85 -21.40 -7.00 -8.99
C HIS A 85 -21.66 -8.52 -9.02
N GLY A 86 -21.83 -9.10 -10.21
CA GLY A 86 -22.18 -10.50 -10.42
C GLY A 86 -21.04 -11.39 -10.90
N GLY A 87 -21.35 -12.62 -11.29
CA GLY A 87 -20.42 -13.52 -11.98
C GLY A 87 -19.19 -13.98 -11.18
N TRP A 88 -19.25 -14.01 -9.86
CA TRP A 88 -18.10 -14.32 -8.98
C TRP A 88 -17.41 -15.64 -9.31
N MET A 89 -18.16 -16.71 -9.58
CA MET A 89 -17.56 -18.01 -9.93
C MET A 89 -16.80 -17.94 -11.26
N ALA A 90 -17.37 -17.29 -12.27
CA ALA A 90 -16.71 -17.09 -13.56
C ALA A 90 -15.44 -16.23 -13.41
N LYS A 91 -15.47 -15.17 -12.59
CA LYS A 91 -14.31 -14.33 -12.28
C LYS A 91 -13.19 -15.12 -11.60
N ILE A 92 -13.51 -15.95 -10.60
CA ILE A 92 -12.52 -16.77 -9.90
C ILE A 92 -11.86 -17.77 -10.87
N VAL A 93 -12.65 -18.45 -11.70
CA VAL A 93 -12.11 -19.38 -12.71
C VAL A 93 -11.24 -18.65 -13.73
N CYS A 94 -11.70 -17.52 -14.25
CA CYS A 94 -10.94 -16.68 -15.19
C CYS A 94 -9.62 -16.21 -14.57
N TRP A 95 -9.65 -15.76 -13.31
CA TRP A 95 -8.47 -15.35 -12.56
C TRP A 95 -7.43 -16.48 -12.44
N PHE A 96 -7.84 -17.69 -12.05
CA PHE A 96 -6.94 -18.84 -12.00
C PHE A 96 -6.32 -19.18 -13.37
N ILE A 97 -7.13 -19.10 -14.45
CA ILE A 97 -6.65 -19.33 -15.81
C ILE A 97 -5.59 -18.28 -16.19
N VAL A 98 -5.87 -16.99 -15.98
CA VAL A 98 -4.92 -15.90 -16.30
C VAL A 98 -3.61 -16.07 -15.53
N VAL A 99 -3.66 -16.37 -14.23
CA VAL A 99 -2.47 -16.63 -13.40
C VAL A 99 -1.70 -17.85 -13.92
N PHE A 100 -2.38 -18.94 -14.24
CA PHE A 100 -1.74 -20.14 -14.79
C PHE A 100 -1.05 -19.85 -16.13
N LEU A 101 -1.68 -19.09 -17.02
CA LEU A 101 -1.11 -18.71 -18.30
C LEU A 101 0.19 -17.89 -18.17
N MET A 102 0.35 -17.11 -17.10
CA MET A 102 1.59 -16.33 -16.87
C MET A 102 2.81 -17.21 -16.62
N PHE A 103 2.65 -18.49 -16.26
CA PHE A 103 3.78 -19.42 -16.14
C PHE A 103 4.38 -19.84 -17.49
N PHE A 104 3.65 -19.64 -18.60
CA PHE A 104 4.14 -19.93 -19.95
C PHE A 104 4.77 -18.71 -20.65
N VAL A 105 4.76 -17.54 -19.99
CA VAL A 105 5.31 -16.30 -20.55
C VAL A 105 6.86 -16.32 -20.54
N PRO A 106 7.54 -15.93 -21.64
CA PRO A 106 9.00 -15.87 -21.69
C PRO A 106 9.63 -14.93 -20.65
N ASN A 107 10.83 -15.26 -20.17
CA ASN A 107 11.53 -14.48 -19.14
C ASN A 107 11.78 -13.01 -19.52
N GLY A 108 11.93 -12.71 -20.82
CA GLY A 108 12.11 -11.33 -21.28
C GLY A 108 10.93 -10.42 -20.94
N ILE A 109 9.70 -10.94 -21.03
CA ILE A 109 8.49 -10.20 -20.66
C ILE A 109 8.39 -10.05 -19.14
N ILE A 110 8.80 -11.06 -18.38
CA ILE A 110 8.82 -10.98 -16.91
C ILE A 110 9.81 -9.91 -16.42
N SER A 111 10.99 -9.80 -17.04
CA SER A 111 11.96 -8.74 -16.75
C SER A 111 11.42 -7.34 -17.07
N PHE A 112 10.71 -7.21 -18.19
CA PHE A 112 10.03 -5.97 -18.55
C PHE A 112 8.94 -5.60 -17.52
N TYR A 113 8.13 -6.58 -17.12
CA TYR A 113 7.13 -6.41 -16.08
C TYR A 113 7.74 -6.04 -14.72
N GLU A 114 8.86 -6.66 -14.33
CA GLU A 114 9.61 -6.31 -13.12
C GLU A 114 10.04 -4.85 -13.14
N THR A 115 10.53 -4.35 -14.28
CA THR A 115 10.92 -2.94 -14.44
C THR A 115 9.72 -2.01 -14.29
N ILE A 116 8.60 -2.31 -14.95
CA ILE A 116 7.36 -1.54 -14.83
C ILE A 116 6.79 -1.63 -13.41
N SER A 117 6.93 -2.77 -12.74
CA SER A 117 6.46 -3.01 -11.38
C SER A 117 7.10 -2.08 -10.37
N LYS A 118 8.37 -1.70 -10.55
CA LYS A 118 9.02 -0.69 -9.70
C LYS A 118 8.33 0.67 -9.79
N PHE A 119 7.97 1.10 -11.01
CA PHE A 119 7.27 2.36 -11.22
C PHE A 119 5.82 2.30 -10.70
N GLY A 120 5.06 1.25 -11.02
CA GLY A 120 3.69 1.11 -10.52
C GLY A 120 3.61 0.92 -9.01
N SER A 121 4.65 0.38 -8.38
CA SER A 121 4.79 0.35 -6.92
C SER A 121 4.89 1.76 -6.33
N GLY A 122 5.63 2.67 -6.97
CA GLY A 122 5.67 4.08 -6.58
C GLY A 122 4.30 4.76 -6.70
N LEU A 123 3.55 4.46 -7.78
CA LEU A 123 2.17 4.95 -7.92
C LEU A 123 1.24 4.39 -6.85
N PHE A 124 1.36 3.10 -6.51
CA PHE A 124 0.57 2.49 -5.45
C PHE A 124 0.87 3.13 -4.09
N LEU A 125 2.13 3.43 -3.79
CA LEU A 125 2.50 4.15 -2.58
C LEU A 125 1.83 5.53 -2.51
N MET A 126 1.71 6.24 -3.64
CA MET A 126 0.97 7.51 -3.70
C MET A 126 -0.52 7.32 -3.42
N VAL A 127 -1.15 6.28 -3.99
CA VAL A 127 -2.54 5.94 -3.68
C VAL A 127 -2.70 5.62 -2.21
N GLN A 128 -1.80 4.82 -1.63
CA GLN A 128 -1.80 4.46 -0.22
C GLN A 128 -1.70 5.68 0.69
N VAL A 129 -0.93 6.71 0.31
CA VAL A 129 -0.87 7.99 1.02
C VAL A 129 -2.23 8.69 1.04
N VAL A 130 -2.91 8.78 -0.11
CA VAL A 130 -4.24 9.41 -0.19
C VAL A 130 -5.25 8.65 0.66
N LEU A 131 -5.24 7.32 0.62
CA LEU A 131 -6.10 6.47 1.44
C LEU A 131 -5.81 6.62 2.95
N LEU A 132 -4.53 6.76 3.32
CA LEU A 132 -4.15 6.99 4.70
C LEU A 132 -4.65 8.36 5.18
N LEU A 133 -4.48 9.41 4.37
CA LEU A 133 -4.98 10.75 4.71
C LEU A 133 -6.49 10.74 4.94
N ASP A 134 -7.23 10.14 4.02
CA ASP A 134 -8.68 9.97 4.12
C ASP A 134 -9.09 9.20 5.38
N PHE A 135 -8.43 8.07 5.64
CA PHE A 135 -8.66 7.27 6.84
C PHE A 135 -8.47 8.08 8.12
N VAL A 136 -7.37 8.82 8.19
CA VAL A 136 -7.01 9.56 9.39
C VAL A 136 -7.94 10.76 9.61
N HIS A 137 -8.33 11.47 8.55
CA HIS A 137 -9.33 12.55 8.63
C HIS A 137 -10.71 12.00 9.00
N ALA A 138 -11.16 10.91 8.38
CA ALA A 138 -12.43 10.27 8.70
C ALA A 138 -12.47 9.73 10.14
N TRP A 139 -11.35 9.17 10.63
CA TRP A 139 -11.22 8.77 12.03
C TRP A 139 -11.36 9.99 12.95
N ASN A 140 -10.63 11.06 12.67
CA ASN A 140 -10.71 12.30 13.44
C ASN A 140 -12.14 12.84 13.49
N GLU A 141 -12.79 12.99 12.34
CA GLU A 141 -14.17 13.49 12.25
C GLU A 141 -15.15 12.62 13.03
N ASN A 142 -15.04 11.29 12.94
CA ASN A 142 -15.92 10.38 13.68
C ASN A 142 -15.76 10.49 15.21
N TRP A 143 -14.55 10.79 15.71
CA TRP A 143 -14.35 11.00 17.15
C TRP A 143 -14.77 12.41 17.59
N VAL A 144 -14.45 13.43 16.80
CA VAL A 144 -14.88 14.82 17.06
C VAL A 144 -16.42 14.92 17.03
N SER A 145 -17.10 14.23 16.11
CA SER A 145 -18.55 14.30 15.98
C SER A 145 -19.32 13.69 17.16
N LYS A 146 -18.65 12.95 18.05
CA LYS A 146 -19.30 12.43 19.27
C LYS A 146 -19.52 13.51 20.31
N ASP A 147 -18.73 14.59 20.25
CA ASP A 147 -18.83 15.75 21.14
C ASP A 147 -18.83 15.42 22.65
N GLU A 148 -18.06 14.41 23.05
CA GLU A 148 -17.88 14.03 24.47
C GLU A 148 -16.43 14.22 24.92
N GLN A 149 -16.24 14.61 26.19
CA GLN A 149 -14.91 14.80 26.79
C GLN A 149 -13.99 13.58 26.65
N PHE A 150 -14.54 12.37 26.73
CA PHE A 150 -13.78 11.13 26.57
C PHE A 150 -13.08 11.04 25.21
N TRP A 151 -13.79 11.35 24.11
CA TRP A 151 -13.23 11.27 22.77
C TRP A 151 -12.20 12.37 22.51
N TYR A 152 -12.40 13.58 23.05
CA TYR A 152 -11.39 14.63 23.00
C TYR A 152 -10.11 14.25 23.76
N MET A 153 -10.23 13.65 24.94
CA MET A 153 -9.07 13.12 25.67
C MET A 153 -8.39 11.97 24.92
N ALA A 154 -9.17 11.07 24.30
CA ALA A 154 -8.62 10.00 23.48
C ALA A 154 -7.85 10.54 22.26
N LEU A 155 -8.39 11.55 21.56
CA LEU A 155 -7.70 12.24 20.45
C LEU A 155 -6.34 12.77 20.90
N LEU A 156 -6.31 13.47 22.05
CA LEU A 156 -5.08 14.05 22.59
C LEU A 156 -4.06 12.99 22.98
N ILE A 157 -4.48 11.94 23.68
CA ILE A 157 -3.59 10.85 24.13
C ILE A 157 -2.98 10.13 22.92
N VAL A 158 -3.79 9.76 21.93
CA VAL A 158 -3.29 9.11 20.71
C VAL A 158 -2.30 10.03 19.98
N SER A 159 -2.63 11.32 19.85
CA SER A 159 -1.74 12.30 19.21
C SER A 159 -0.40 12.43 19.92
N LEU A 160 -0.43 12.50 21.26
CA LEU A 160 0.78 12.60 22.07
C LEU A 160 1.67 11.37 21.91
N VAL A 161 1.08 10.17 21.96
CA VAL A 161 1.80 8.91 21.75
C VAL A 161 2.44 8.86 20.36
N CYS A 162 1.71 9.28 19.31
CA CYS A 162 2.23 9.34 17.95
C CYS A 162 3.41 10.31 17.80
N TYR A 163 3.35 11.50 18.42
CA TYR A 163 4.47 12.44 18.41
C TYR A 163 5.67 11.92 19.20
N LEU A 164 5.47 11.36 20.40
CA LEU A 164 6.56 10.75 21.16
C LEU A 164 7.24 9.63 20.37
N ALA A 165 6.46 8.75 19.74
CA ALA A 165 6.99 7.72 18.85
C ALA A 165 7.76 8.31 17.66
N THR A 166 7.27 9.39 17.06
CA THR A 166 7.92 10.09 15.95
C THR A 166 9.30 10.64 16.34
N PHE A 167 9.39 11.36 17.46
CA PHE A 167 10.66 11.93 17.92
C PHE A 167 11.64 10.85 18.38
N SER A 168 11.17 9.83 19.12
CA SER A 168 12.01 8.69 19.50
C SER A 168 12.53 7.93 18.29
N PHE A 169 11.67 7.69 17.29
CA PHE A 169 12.07 6.98 16.08
C PHE A 169 13.07 7.78 15.24
N THR A 170 12.88 9.10 15.11
CA THR A 170 13.85 9.99 14.46
C THR A 170 15.23 9.92 15.13
N GLY A 171 15.28 9.89 16.46
CA GLY A 171 16.54 9.70 17.20
C GLY A 171 17.24 8.37 16.87
N VAL A 172 16.46 7.30 16.71
CA VAL A 172 16.97 6.00 16.26
C VAL A 172 17.49 6.07 14.81
N LEU A 173 16.87 6.85 13.93
CA LEU A 173 17.37 7.04 12.56
C LEU A 173 18.75 7.71 12.52
N PHE A 174 18.97 8.74 13.34
CA PHE A 174 20.32 9.33 13.47
C PHE A 174 21.32 8.30 13.98
N HIS A 175 20.94 7.45 14.93
CA HIS A 175 21.84 6.42 15.43
C HIS A 175 22.22 5.38 14.36
N TRP A 176 21.28 4.95 13.51
CA TRP A 176 21.53 3.89 12.51
C TRP A 176 22.08 4.38 11.18
N PHE A 177 21.74 5.60 10.76
CA PHE A 177 22.03 6.09 9.40
C PHE A 177 23.03 7.26 9.35
N THR A 178 23.51 7.73 10.49
CA THR A 178 24.58 8.75 10.58
C THR A 178 25.69 8.31 11.56
N PRO A 179 26.46 7.25 11.23
CA PRO A 179 27.55 6.78 12.09
C PRO A 179 28.70 7.80 12.16
N SER A 180 29.29 7.95 13.34
CA SER A 180 30.47 8.81 13.55
C SER A 180 31.67 8.32 12.74
N GLY A 181 32.27 9.20 11.94
CA GLY A 181 33.49 8.91 11.16
C GLY A 181 33.32 8.87 9.64
N HIS A 182 32.08 8.95 9.15
CA HIS A 182 31.77 9.06 7.72
C HIS A 182 30.94 10.32 7.42
N ASP A 183 31.10 10.88 6.22
CA ASP A 183 30.27 12.00 5.77
C ASP A 183 28.94 11.49 5.19
N CYS A 184 27.91 11.47 6.04
CA CYS A 184 26.57 10.98 5.71
C CYS A 184 25.57 12.12 5.48
N GLY A 185 26.01 13.22 4.85
CA GLY A 185 25.22 14.43 4.67
C GLY A 185 23.86 14.23 3.99
N LEU A 186 23.74 13.28 3.06
CA LEU A 186 22.48 12.96 2.39
C LEU A 186 21.44 12.36 3.36
N ASN A 187 21.86 11.43 4.20
CA ASN A 187 21.01 10.77 5.18
C ASN A 187 20.60 11.77 6.27
N THR A 188 21.55 12.60 6.72
CA THR A 188 21.29 13.72 7.63
C THR A 188 20.26 14.67 7.04
N PHE A 189 20.39 15.05 5.76
CA PHE A 189 19.44 15.91 5.08
C PHE A 189 18.02 15.30 5.06
N PHE A 190 17.86 14.03 4.69
CA PHE A 190 16.56 13.37 4.67
C PHE A 190 15.90 13.32 6.05
N ILE A 191 16.65 12.99 7.10
CA ILE A 191 16.13 12.93 8.47
C ILE A 191 15.75 14.33 8.97
N VAL A 192 16.63 15.31 8.79
CA VAL A 192 16.40 16.70 9.23
C VAL A 192 15.22 17.32 8.49
N LEU A 193 15.12 17.14 7.18
CA LEU A 193 13.98 17.63 6.40
C LEU A 193 12.67 17.00 6.86
N THR A 194 12.67 15.68 7.14
CA THR A 194 11.50 15.00 7.68
C THR A 194 11.10 15.57 9.04
N LEU A 195 12.08 15.83 9.92
CA LEU A 195 11.83 16.45 11.22
C LEU A 195 11.25 17.87 11.10
N ILE A 196 11.78 18.69 10.17
CA ILE A 196 11.22 20.02 9.87
C ILE A 196 9.76 19.90 9.43
N LEU A 197 9.45 18.95 8.53
CA LEU A 197 8.06 18.72 8.08
C LEU A 197 7.14 18.32 9.23
N VAL A 198 7.60 17.50 10.18
CA VAL A 198 6.83 17.14 11.39
C VAL A 198 6.47 18.40 12.20
N PHE A 199 7.42 19.33 12.39
CA PHE A 199 7.13 20.60 13.05
C PHE A 199 6.15 21.46 12.25
N VAL A 200 6.32 21.53 10.92
CA VAL A 200 5.38 22.25 10.03
C VAL A 200 3.97 21.69 10.17
N PHE A 201 3.78 20.37 10.15
CA PHE A 201 2.46 19.75 10.31
C PHE A 201 1.80 20.15 11.64
N ALA A 202 2.54 20.12 12.74
CA ALA A 202 2.03 20.54 14.05
C ALA A 202 1.61 22.02 14.06
N THR A 203 2.45 22.91 13.52
CA THR A 203 2.15 24.35 13.48
C THR A 203 0.96 24.69 12.59
N VAL A 204 0.84 24.07 11.41
CA VAL A 204 -0.29 24.27 10.49
C VAL A 204 -1.58 23.73 11.11
N ALA A 205 -1.55 22.55 11.73
CA ALA A 205 -2.73 21.96 12.35
C ALA A 205 -3.23 22.73 13.59
N LEU A 206 -2.35 23.40 14.33
CA LEU A 206 -2.70 24.24 15.48
C LEU A 206 -3.04 25.69 15.12
N HIS A 207 -2.82 26.10 13.87
CA HIS A 207 -3.04 27.48 13.47
C HIS A 207 -4.54 27.83 13.58
N PRO A 208 -4.93 28.91 14.27
CA PRO A 208 -6.34 29.18 14.63
C PRO A 208 -7.27 29.43 13.43
N LYS A 209 -6.72 29.76 12.26
CA LYS A 209 -7.51 29.89 11.01
C LYS A 209 -7.78 28.55 10.33
N VAL A 210 -6.97 27.53 10.62
CA VAL A 210 -7.12 26.18 10.08
C VAL A 210 -7.94 25.42 11.10
N ASN A 211 -9.12 24.91 10.73
CA ASN A 211 -9.91 24.02 11.60
C ASN A 211 -9.26 22.62 11.67
N GLY A 212 -7.97 22.58 11.99
CA GLY A 212 -7.14 21.39 12.02
C GLY A 212 -7.27 20.62 13.33
N SER A 213 -6.80 19.37 13.31
CA SER A 213 -6.70 18.53 14.50
C SER A 213 -5.29 17.96 14.62
N LEU A 214 -4.86 17.75 15.87
CA LEU A 214 -3.55 17.17 16.18
C LEU A 214 -3.47 15.68 15.80
N LEU A 215 -4.60 14.95 15.79
CA LEU A 215 -4.58 13.52 15.48
C LEU A 215 -4.08 13.28 14.05
N PRO A 216 -4.65 13.92 13.00
CA PRO A 216 -4.12 13.80 11.66
C PRO A 216 -2.66 14.20 11.52
N ALA A 217 -2.26 15.33 12.09
CA ALA A 217 -0.88 15.80 12.02
C ALA A 217 0.11 14.81 12.64
N SER A 218 -0.23 14.21 13.79
CA SER A 218 0.65 13.28 14.51
C SER A 218 0.81 11.92 13.81
N ILE A 219 -0.28 11.35 13.26
CA ILE A 219 -0.22 10.08 12.53
C ILE A 219 0.56 10.26 11.22
N ILE A 220 0.32 11.35 10.48
CA ILE A 220 1.05 11.65 9.25
C ILE A 220 2.52 11.92 9.53
N SER A 221 2.85 12.59 10.64
CA SER A 221 4.25 12.77 11.10
C SER A 221 4.96 11.43 11.32
N LEU A 222 4.30 10.48 11.99
CA LEU A 222 4.83 9.14 12.22
C LEU A 222 5.03 8.38 10.90
N TYR A 223 4.06 8.50 9.98
CA TYR A 223 4.13 7.85 8.67
C TYR A 223 5.25 8.43 7.78
N CYS A 224 5.43 9.76 7.74
CA CYS A 224 6.55 10.37 7.02
C CYS A 224 7.90 9.93 7.59
N THR A 225 8.01 9.79 8.91
CA THR A 225 9.21 9.25 9.57
C THR A 225 9.45 7.78 9.20
N TYR A 226 8.38 6.98 9.11
CA TYR A 226 8.45 5.60 8.60
C TYR A 226 8.87 5.53 7.13
N LEU A 227 8.37 6.43 6.27
CA LEU A 227 8.80 6.49 4.86
C LEU A 227 10.28 6.88 4.74
N CYS A 228 10.75 7.82 5.57
CA CYS A 228 12.17 8.17 5.67
C CYS A 228 13.01 6.95 6.08
N TYR A 229 12.64 6.28 7.17
CA TYR A 229 13.27 5.02 7.59
C TYR A 229 13.29 3.97 6.49
N SER A 230 12.16 3.78 5.80
CA SER A 230 12.05 2.76 4.77
C SER A 230 12.87 3.12 3.53
N GLY A 231 13.03 4.41 3.23
CA GLY A 231 13.94 4.93 2.21
C GLY A 231 15.38 4.61 2.56
N LEU A 232 15.85 5.08 3.72
CA LEU A 232 17.23 4.88 4.19
C LEU A 232 17.58 3.38 4.34
N SER A 233 16.65 2.54 4.80
CA SER A 233 16.89 1.09 4.90
C SER A 233 16.97 0.38 3.54
N SER A 234 16.54 1.05 2.45
CA SER A 234 16.70 0.57 1.07
C SER A 234 18.02 1.00 0.43
N GLU A 235 18.90 1.70 1.16
CA GLU A 235 20.20 2.10 0.64
C GLU A 235 21.04 0.88 0.21
N PRO A 236 21.92 1.05 -0.80
CA PRO A 236 22.79 0.00 -1.29
C PRO A 236 23.68 -0.59 -0.19
N ARG A 237 24.09 -1.86 -0.37
CA ARG A 237 24.86 -2.58 0.65
C ARG A 237 26.27 -2.05 0.87
N ASP A 238 26.83 -1.44 -0.16
CA ASP A 238 28.15 -0.81 -0.21
C ASP A 238 28.14 0.64 0.29
N TYR A 239 26.98 1.17 0.70
CA TYR A 239 26.88 2.51 1.26
C TYR A 239 27.16 2.48 2.77
N GLU A 240 28.31 3.04 3.16
CA GLU A 240 28.86 3.03 4.53
C GLU A 240 27.95 3.67 5.59
N CYS A 241 27.03 4.54 5.18
CA CYS A 241 26.11 5.23 6.08
C CYS A 241 24.94 4.35 6.55
N ASN A 242 24.68 3.20 5.91
CA ASN A 242 23.61 2.30 6.32
C ASN A 242 24.10 1.27 7.36
N GLY A 243 24.02 1.65 8.65
CA GLY A 243 24.40 0.79 9.77
C GLY A 243 23.50 -0.43 9.99
N LEU A 244 22.41 -0.55 9.24
CA LEU A 244 21.41 -1.60 9.38
C LEU A 244 21.86 -2.97 8.83
N HIS A 245 22.93 -3.00 8.03
CA HIS A 245 23.50 -4.24 7.50
C HIS A 245 23.95 -5.21 8.61
N ASN A 246 24.40 -4.66 9.76
CA ASN A 246 24.77 -5.43 10.94
C ASN A 246 23.56 -6.08 11.67
N HIS A 247 22.34 -5.63 11.39
CA HIS A 247 21.08 -6.10 12.00
C HIS A 247 20.09 -6.71 10.97
N SER A 248 20.60 -7.07 9.78
CA SER A 248 19.85 -7.30 8.54
C SER A 248 18.68 -8.30 8.58
N LYS A 249 18.76 -9.42 9.34
CA LYS A 249 17.71 -10.47 9.28
C LYS A 249 16.39 -10.08 9.96
N VAL A 250 16.46 -9.43 11.12
CA VAL A 250 15.25 -9.05 11.88
C VAL A 250 14.57 -7.85 11.24
N VAL A 251 15.37 -6.89 10.77
CA VAL A 251 14.90 -5.63 10.20
C VAL A 251 14.28 -5.81 8.80
N SER A 252 14.85 -6.69 7.97
CA SER A 252 14.28 -7.04 6.66
C SER A 252 12.93 -7.78 6.78
N THR A 253 12.79 -8.68 7.76
CA THR A 253 11.51 -9.40 7.99
C THR A 253 10.43 -8.45 8.54
N GLY A 254 10.81 -7.52 9.42
CA GLY A 254 9.89 -6.54 9.99
C GLY A 254 9.36 -5.54 8.95
N SER A 255 10.22 -4.99 8.11
CA SER A 255 9.84 -4.06 7.03
C SER A 255 8.94 -4.73 5.97
N LEU A 256 9.24 -5.98 5.60
CA LEU A 256 8.39 -6.79 4.72
C LEU A 256 6.99 -7.00 5.32
N THR A 257 6.93 -7.41 6.58
CA THR A 257 5.67 -7.71 7.27
C THR A 257 4.82 -6.46 7.44
N LEU A 258 5.44 -5.34 7.85
CA LEU A 258 4.76 -4.05 7.97
C LEU A 258 4.24 -3.59 6.62
N GLY A 259 5.07 -3.62 5.57
CA GLY A 259 4.65 -3.23 4.22
C GLY A 259 3.46 -4.03 3.72
N LEU A 260 3.45 -5.35 3.93
CA LEU A 260 2.37 -6.22 3.48
C LEU A 260 1.08 -5.97 4.27
N LEU A 261 1.22 -5.80 5.58
CA LEU A 261 0.08 -5.45 6.45
C LEU A 261 -0.52 -4.12 6.03
N THR A 262 0.30 -3.09 5.78
CA THR A 262 -0.18 -1.78 5.33
C THR A 262 -0.86 -1.90 3.96
N THR A 263 -0.32 -2.67 3.01
CA THR A 263 -1.00 -2.94 1.72
C THR A 263 -2.39 -3.54 1.93
N VAL A 264 -2.48 -4.59 2.75
CA VAL A 264 -3.76 -5.26 3.02
C VAL A 264 -4.74 -4.29 3.66
N LEU A 265 -4.31 -3.53 4.67
CA LEU A 265 -5.15 -2.53 5.32
C LEU A 265 -5.60 -1.44 4.35
N SER A 266 -4.73 -0.94 3.47
CA SER A 266 -5.07 0.08 2.46
C SER A 266 -6.07 -0.46 1.43
N VAL A 267 -5.88 -1.68 0.95
CA VAL A 267 -6.80 -2.30 -0.03
C VAL A 267 -8.16 -2.58 0.61
N VAL A 268 -8.19 -3.10 1.84
CA VAL A 268 -9.43 -3.31 2.60
C VAL A 268 -10.12 -1.98 2.87
N TYR A 269 -9.39 -0.96 3.30
CA TYR A 269 -9.93 0.36 3.53
C TYR A 269 -10.52 0.95 2.24
N SER A 270 -9.81 0.85 1.12
CA SER A 270 -10.32 1.29 -0.19
C SER A 270 -11.62 0.59 -0.57
N ALA A 271 -11.73 -0.72 -0.32
CA ALA A 271 -12.94 -1.48 -0.62
C ALA A 271 -14.12 -1.07 0.29
N VAL A 272 -13.87 -0.89 1.60
CA VAL A 272 -14.88 -0.41 2.55
C VAL A 272 -15.32 1.02 2.20
N ARG A 273 -14.37 1.89 1.85
CA ARG A 273 -14.63 3.28 1.48
C ARG A 273 -15.41 3.39 0.18
N ALA A 274 -15.11 2.56 -0.83
CA ALA A 274 -15.91 2.45 -2.04
C ALA A 274 -17.36 2.03 -1.76
N GLY A 275 -17.58 1.15 -0.77
CA GLY A 275 -18.93 0.77 -0.31
C GLY A 275 -19.66 1.86 0.51
N SER A 276 -18.95 2.84 1.05
CA SER A 276 -19.48 3.83 2.01
C SER A 276 -19.87 5.19 1.42
N SER A 277 -19.87 5.35 0.08
CA SER A 277 -20.34 6.57 -0.63
C SER A 277 -19.65 7.88 -0.23
N THR A 278 -18.34 8.01 -0.49
CA THR A 278 -17.57 9.24 -0.18
C THR A 278 -16.74 9.73 -1.36
N SER A 279 -16.45 11.03 -1.35
CA SER A 279 -16.04 11.87 -2.49
C SER A 279 -14.79 11.41 -3.26
N LEU A 280 -13.86 10.68 -2.63
CA LEU A 280 -12.55 10.37 -3.23
C LEU A 280 -12.58 9.47 -4.45
N PHE A 281 -13.58 8.60 -4.57
CA PHE A 281 -13.71 7.71 -5.73
C PHE A 281 -14.88 8.07 -6.63
N SER A 282 -15.57 9.18 -6.37
CA SER A 282 -16.73 9.57 -7.18
C SER A 282 -16.29 9.88 -8.62
N PRO A 283 -17.06 9.43 -9.64
CA PRO A 283 -16.77 9.79 -11.03
C PRO A 283 -16.76 11.32 -11.19
N PRO A 284 -15.82 11.91 -11.96
CA PRO A 284 -15.69 13.37 -12.12
C PRO A 284 -16.91 14.05 -12.75
N SER A 285 -17.90 13.29 -13.23
CA SER A 285 -19.15 13.78 -13.81
C SER A 285 -20.42 13.31 -13.07
N SER A 286 -20.30 12.72 -11.88
CA SER A 286 -21.48 12.32 -11.10
C SER A 286 -22.06 13.56 -10.42
N PRO A 287 -23.38 13.85 -10.53
CA PRO A 287 -24.02 14.85 -9.70
C PRO A 287 -23.72 14.47 -8.26
N ARG A 288 -23.04 15.37 -7.52
CA ARG A 288 -22.70 15.21 -6.10
C ARG A 288 -23.90 14.58 -5.41
N ALA A 289 -23.79 13.31 -5.02
CA ALA A 289 -24.78 12.66 -4.17
C ALA A 289 -24.67 13.31 -2.80
N GLY A 290 -25.32 14.47 -2.69
CA GLY A 290 -25.44 15.22 -1.45
C GLY A 290 -26.01 14.29 -0.40
N SER A 291 -25.29 14.18 0.70
CA SER A 291 -25.79 13.65 1.94
C SER A 291 -26.82 14.62 2.53
N GLU A 292 -27.97 14.76 1.88
CA GLU A 292 -29.18 15.22 2.55
C GLU A 292 -30.02 13.99 2.85
N LYS A 293 -29.91 13.49 4.08
CA LYS A 293 -30.97 12.64 4.64
C LYS A 293 -32.23 13.51 4.68
N PRO A 294 -33.32 13.19 3.95
CA PRO A 294 -34.58 13.89 4.16
C PRO A 294 -35.12 13.42 5.51
N LEU A 295 -34.96 14.28 6.52
CA LEU A 295 -35.63 14.18 7.81
C LEU A 295 -37.10 14.53 7.61
N LEU A 296 -37.94 13.63 7.09
CA LEU A 296 -39.39 13.72 7.29
C LEU A 296 -40.05 12.33 7.44
N PRO A 297 -41.11 12.23 8.27
CA PRO A 297 -41.62 10.97 8.81
C PRO A 297 -42.36 10.11 7.79
N PHE A 298 -42.33 8.80 8.04
CA PHE A 298 -43.17 7.76 7.46
C PHE A 298 -44.64 8.21 7.37
N ASP A 299 -45.18 8.36 6.16
CA ASP A 299 -46.62 8.13 5.87
C ASP A 299 -47.03 8.22 4.38
N LYS A 300 -46.11 8.18 3.40
CA LYS A 300 -46.48 8.17 1.95
C LYS A 300 -45.60 7.25 1.06
N LEU A 301 -45.19 6.09 1.58
CA LEU A 301 -44.24 5.22 0.87
C LEU A 301 -44.84 4.36 -0.26
N ASP A 302 -46.16 4.18 -0.33
CA ASP A 302 -46.71 3.15 -1.24
C ASP A 302 -47.03 3.63 -2.67
N GLU A 303 -47.12 4.94 -2.94
CA GLU A 303 -47.40 5.46 -4.30
C GLU A 303 -46.19 6.08 -5.01
N GLN A 304 -45.07 6.32 -4.29
CA GLN A 304 -43.87 6.96 -4.85
C GLN A 304 -42.73 5.97 -5.18
N GLU A 305 -42.78 4.74 -4.67
CA GLU A 305 -41.75 3.72 -4.98
C GLU A 305 -41.84 3.20 -6.42
N ASP A 306 -43.03 3.14 -7.02
CA ASP A 306 -43.18 2.59 -8.37
C ASP A 306 -42.82 3.57 -9.50
N LYS A 307 -42.78 4.88 -9.23
CA LYS A 307 -42.27 5.89 -10.20
C LYS A 307 -40.75 6.12 -10.12
N LYS A 308 -40.07 5.70 -9.04
CA LYS A 308 -38.61 5.88 -8.86
C LYS A 308 -37.76 4.68 -9.29
N LYS A 309 -38.36 3.54 -9.65
CA LYS A 309 -37.62 2.38 -10.16
C LYS A 309 -37.02 2.61 -11.56
N ASP A 310 -37.55 3.57 -12.31
CA ASP A 310 -37.10 3.90 -13.66
C ASP A 310 -36.07 5.02 -13.77
N GLU A 311 -35.64 5.64 -12.67
CA GLU A 311 -34.52 6.58 -12.74
C GLU A 311 -33.18 5.85 -12.63
N ALA A 312 -32.25 6.17 -13.54
CA ALA A 312 -30.91 5.60 -13.54
C ALA A 312 -30.16 6.06 -12.28
N LYS A 313 -29.90 5.13 -11.35
CA LYS A 313 -29.11 5.44 -10.16
C LYS A 313 -27.65 5.60 -10.57
N PRO A 314 -27.00 6.74 -10.26
CA PRO A 314 -25.59 6.92 -10.55
C PRO A 314 -24.75 5.95 -9.72
N VAL A 315 -23.60 5.54 -10.25
CA VAL A 315 -22.64 4.70 -9.51
C VAL A 315 -22.01 5.49 -8.37
N SER A 316 -21.87 4.86 -7.20
CA SER A 316 -21.33 5.49 -5.98
C SER A 316 -19.82 5.75 -6.05
N TYR A 317 -19.10 5.04 -6.92
CA TYR A 317 -17.67 5.19 -7.15
C TYR A 317 -17.28 4.75 -8.56
N SER A 318 -16.09 5.16 -9.00
CA SER A 318 -15.49 4.76 -10.27
C SER A 318 -15.00 3.31 -10.20
N TYR A 319 -15.70 2.41 -10.88
CA TYR A 319 -15.31 1.00 -11.01
C TYR A 319 -13.94 0.83 -11.68
N THR A 320 -13.61 1.71 -12.64
CA THR A 320 -12.27 1.75 -13.26
C THR A 320 -11.21 2.01 -12.20
N PHE A 321 -11.38 3.06 -11.39
CA PHE A 321 -10.39 3.43 -10.38
C PHE A 321 -10.23 2.33 -9.33
N PHE A 322 -11.32 1.72 -8.89
CA PHE A 322 -11.31 0.58 -7.97
C PHE A 322 -10.39 -0.54 -8.48
N HIS A 323 -10.60 -1.04 -9.70
CA HIS A 323 -9.75 -2.12 -10.25
C HIS A 323 -8.31 -1.68 -10.52
N LEU A 324 -8.07 -0.41 -10.86
CA LEU A 324 -6.71 0.13 -11.00
C LEU A 324 -5.93 0.09 -9.67
N ILE A 325 -6.57 0.36 -8.53
CA ILE A 325 -5.93 0.21 -7.21
C ILE A 325 -5.47 -1.23 -6.99
N PHE A 326 -6.30 -2.23 -7.29
CA PHE A 326 -5.91 -3.65 -7.15
C PHE A 326 -4.79 -4.05 -8.11
N SER A 327 -4.81 -3.51 -9.34
CA SER A 327 -3.74 -3.71 -10.32
C SER A 327 -2.40 -3.17 -9.80
N LEU A 328 -2.38 -1.94 -9.31
CA LEU A 328 -1.21 -1.31 -8.69
C LEU A 328 -0.76 -2.02 -7.39
N ALA A 329 -1.72 -2.47 -6.57
CA ALA A 329 -1.44 -3.25 -5.36
C ALA A 329 -0.73 -4.56 -5.67
N SER A 330 -1.05 -5.21 -6.79
CA SER A 330 -0.37 -6.42 -7.26
C SER A 330 1.10 -6.16 -7.59
N MET A 331 1.40 -5.05 -8.27
CA MET A 331 2.77 -4.64 -8.60
C MET A 331 3.57 -4.32 -7.33
N TYR A 332 2.98 -3.59 -6.39
CA TYR A 332 3.59 -3.28 -5.09
C TYR A 332 3.87 -4.54 -4.27
N SER A 333 2.90 -5.46 -4.20
CA SER A 333 3.06 -6.73 -3.49
C SER A 333 4.19 -7.58 -4.07
N ALA A 334 4.37 -7.58 -5.40
CA ALA A 334 5.52 -8.25 -6.01
C ALA A 334 6.83 -7.62 -5.56
N MET A 335 7.01 -6.30 -5.73
CA MET A 335 8.27 -5.64 -5.37
C MET A 335 8.60 -5.81 -3.88
N LEU A 336 7.58 -5.79 -3.02
CA LEU A 336 7.75 -6.05 -1.61
C LEU A 336 8.24 -7.50 -1.35
N LEU A 337 7.59 -8.50 -1.94
CA LEU A 337 7.94 -9.93 -1.77
C LEU A 337 9.28 -10.31 -2.41
N THR A 338 9.69 -9.63 -3.47
CA THR A 338 11.00 -9.85 -4.13
C THR A 338 12.12 -9.00 -3.51
N GLY A 339 11.81 -8.25 -2.45
CA GLY A 339 12.77 -7.40 -1.76
C GLY A 339 13.36 -6.30 -2.65
N TRP A 340 12.62 -5.84 -3.66
CA TRP A 340 13.04 -4.84 -4.64
C TRP A 340 14.29 -5.21 -5.45
N SER A 341 14.70 -6.49 -5.40
CA SER A 341 15.85 -7.01 -6.14
C SER A 341 15.51 -7.28 -7.61
N THR A 342 16.49 -7.12 -8.51
CA THR A 342 16.38 -7.53 -9.92
C THR A 342 16.72 -9.00 -10.07
N SER A 343 15.78 -9.77 -10.62
CA SER A 343 15.95 -11.19 -10.90
C SER A 343 16.56 -11.48 -12.27
N VAL A 344 16.43 -10.59 -13.25
CA VAL A 344 16.82 -10.92 -14.64
C VAL A 344 17.99 -10.06 -15.12
N GLY A 345 19.20 -10.64 -15.06
CA GLY A 345 20.39 -10.09 -15.72
C GLY A 345 21.69 -10.51 -15.05
N GLU A 346 22.60 -11.12 -15.81
CA GLU A 346 23.95 -11.53 -15.40
C GLU A 346 24.88 -10.34 -15.03
N SER A 347 24.34 -9.12 -15.03
CA SER A 347 25.04 -7.91 -14.60
C SER A 347 24.59 -7.50 -13.20
N ARG A 348 25.21 -8.07 -12.17
CA ARG A 348 25.25 -7.52 -10.79
C ARG A 348 25.87 -6.10 -10.71
N LYS A 349 26.01 -5.38 -11.83
CA LYS A 349 26.86 -4.20 -11.97
C LYS A 349 26.21 -2.98 -12.61
N LEU A 350 24.94 -3.02 -13.04
CA LEU A 350 24.40 -1.92 -13.87
C LEU A 350 23.13 -1.22 -13.40
N ILE A 351 22.42 -1.67 -12.37
CA ILE A 351 21.41 -0.83 -11.70
C ILE A 351 21.46 -1.15 -10.22
N ASP A 352 22.08 -0.26 -9.45
CA ASP A 352 21.95 -0.28 -8.01
C ASP A 352 20.50 0.07 -7.65
N VAL A 353 19.67 -0.96 -7.47
CA VAL A 353 18.24 -0.84 -7.18
C VAL A 353 17.95 -0.20 -5.83
N GLY A 354 18.96 -0.05 -4.96
CA GLY A 354 18.83 0.64 -3.69
C GLY A 354 18.44 2.10 -3.87
N TRP A 355 19.21 2.86 -4.66
CA TRP A 355 18.97 4.30 -4.84
C TRP A 355 17.61 4.65 -5.44
N PRO A 356 17.12 3.99 -6.52
CA PRO A 356 15.76 4.21 -7.00
C PRO A 356 14.69 3.94 -5.93
N SER A 357 14.85 2.88 -5.13
CA SER A 357 13.92 2.56 -4.03
C SER A 357 13.94 3.65 -2.94
N VAL A 358 15.13 4.16 -2.58
CA VAL A 358 15.30 5.29 -1.65
C VAL A 358 14.51 6.50 -2.16
N TRP A 359 14.75 6.94 -3.39
CA TRP A 359 14.13 8.13 -3.95
C TRP A 359 12.61 8.01 -4.08
N VAL A 360 12.09 6.85 -4.50
CA VAL A 360 10.63 6.63 -4.57
C VAL A 360 9.99 6.85 -3.20
N ARG A 361 10.60 6.35 -2.11
CA ARG A 361 10.07 6.49 -0.75
C ARG A 361 10.21 7.92 -0.20
N ILE A 362 11.36 8.55 -0.43
CA ILE A 362 11.60 9.94 0.00
C ILE A 362 10.66 10.92 -0.71
N VAL A 363 10.53 10.81 -2.04
CA VAL A 363 9.60 11.65 -2.82
C VAL A 363 8.15 11.37 -2.43
N THR A 364 7.78 10.13 -2.13
CA THR A 364 6.45 9.81 -1.57
C THR A 364 6.23 10.51 -0.24
N GLY A 365 7.24 10.58 0.64
CA GLY A 365 7.17 11.34 1.90
C GLY A 365 6.95 12.84 1.67
N TRP A 366 7.65 13.44 0.70
CA TRP A 366 7.46 14.85 0.35
C TRP A 366 6.09 15.12 -0.28
N ALA A 367 5.61 14.23 -1.14
CA ALA A 367 4.27 14.32 -1.70
C ALA A 367 3.20 14.18 -0.61
N THR A 368 3.40 13.27 0.35
CA THR A 368 2.53 13.14 1.53
C THR A 368 2.46 14.45 2.32
N ALA A 369 3.61 15.06 2.56
CA ALA A 369 3.70 16.34 3.25
C ALA A 369 2.94 17.45 2.50
N ALA A 370 3.16 17.54 1.19
CA ALA A 370 2.48 18.51 0.36
C ALA A 370 0.96 18.29 0.35
N LEU A 371 0.50 17.05 0.19
CA LEU A 371 -0.92 16.70 0.19
C LEU A 371 -1.60 16.98 1.54
N PHE A 372 -0.92 16.69 2.65
CA PHE A 372 -1.45 16.96 4.00
C PHE A 372 -1.54 18.47 4.29
N ILE A 373 -0.49 19.23 3.97
CA ILE A 373 -0.54 20.69 4.13
C ILE A 373 -1.62 21.27 3.22
N TRP A 374 -1.72 20.79 1.98
CA TRP A 374 -2.73 21.21 1.04
C TRP A 374 -4.16 20.90 1.52
N SER A 375 -4.41 19.73 2.12
CA SER A 375 -5.75 19.38 2.62
C SER A 375 -6.24 20.34 3.71
N LEU A 376 -5.33 20.90 4.49
CA LEU A 376 -5.63 21.89 5.53
C LEU A 376 -5.71 23.33 5.01
N VAL A 377 -4.87 23.68 4.04
CA VAL A 377 -4.73 25.06 3.55
C VAL A 377 -5.68 25.38 2.39
N ALA A 378 -5.99 24.40 1.52
CA ALA A 378 -6.82 24.62 0.34
C ALA A 378 -8.22 25.18 0.66
N PRO A 379 -8.94 24.72 1.72
CA PRO A 379 -10.21 25.32 2.13
C PRO A 379 -10.13 26.81 2.49
N LEU A 380 -8.97 27.28 2.94
CA LEU A 380 -8.76 28.70 3.27
C LEU A 380 -8.46 29.56 2.05
N ILE A 381 -7.77 28.99 1.05
CA ILE A 381 -7.39 29.71 -0.18
C ILE A 381 -8.57 29.75 -1.16
N PHE A 382 -9.38 28.69 -1.22
CA PHE A 382 -10.52 28.59 -2.14
C PHE A 382 -11.84 28.32 -1.39
N PRO A 383 -12.34 29.28 -0.59
CA PRO A 383 -13.52 29.08 0.24
C PRO A 383 -14.79 28.71 -0.56
N ASP A 384 -14.86 29.09 -1.84
CA ASP A 384 -16.00 28.80 -2.72
C ASP A 384 -15.98 27.39 -3.34
N ARG A 385 -14.95 26.59 -3.05
CA ARG A 385 -14.81 25.22 -3.56
C ARG A 385 -15.10 24.23 -2.42
N GLU A 386 -16.11 23.38 -2.59
CA GLU A 386 -16.29 22.22 -1.70
C GLU A 386 -15.13 21.23 -1.92
N PHE A 387 -14.39 20.93 -0.85
CA PHE A 387 -13.18 20.10 -0.83
C PHE A 387 -13.45 18.67 -0.37
#